data_AF-A0A7S1I655-F1
#
_entry.id   AF-A0A7S1I655-F1
#
_cell.length_a   1.000
_cell.length_b   1.000
_cell.length_c   1.000
_cell.angle_alpha   90.00
_cell.angle_beta   90.00
_cell.angle_gamma   90.00
#
_symmetry.space_group_name_H-M   'P 1'
#
loop_
_entity.id
_entity.type
_entity.pdbx_description
1 polymer ?
#
loop_
_entity_poly.entity_id
_entity_poly.type
_entity_poly.pdbx_seq_one_letter_code
_entity_poly.pdbx_strand_id
1 'polypeptide(L)'
;IKTNLGHLEAAAGIVSVLKVLLGLHHGEAPANLHFRQLNPHIAAEAPDCIFPTHRVPLAATDRSRLAAGCSSFGFGGTNAHVVLQAAVQGSAMPRVQQLVLERRRLPKTQRAHALLQSTVVVDGQTVGLQAKVGPRLRRMLHDHRV
;
A
#
# COMPACT_ATOMS: atom_id res chain seq x y z
N ILE A 1 0.95 -9.47 6.82
CA ILE A 1 -0.39 -10.03 7.03
C ILE A 1 -0.81 -10.92 5.86
N LYS A 2 -0.72 -10.42 4.61
CA LYS A 2 -0.98 -11.26 3.43
C LYS A 2 -0.01 -12.44 3.30
N THR A 3 1.24 -12.24 3.69
CA THR A 3 2.25 -13.30 3.82
C THR A 3 1.91 -14.36 4.87
N ASN A 4 0.97 -14.10 5.79
CA ASN A 4 0.58 -15.02 6.85
C ASN A 4 -0.77 -15.70 6.58
N LEU A 5 -1.73 -14.95 6.02
CA LEU A 5 -3.14 -15.37 5.91
C LEU A 5 -3.67 -15.33 4.47
N GLY A 6 -2.79 -15.10 3.49
CA GLY A 6 -3.20 -14.90 2.10
C GLY A 6 -3.92 -13.58 1.85
N HIS A 7 -4.53 -13.46 0.68
CA HIS A 7 -5.26 -12.27 0.26
C HIS A 7 -6.73 -12.36 0.68
N LEU A 8 -7.06 -11.80 1.84
CA LEU A 8 -8.42 -11.87 2.43
C LEU A 8 -9.45 -10.92 1.78
N GLU A 9 -9.19 -10.43 0.57
CA GLU A 9 -10.09 -9.57 -0.22
C GLU A 9 -10.74 -8.44 0.61
N ALA A 10 -12.07 -8.46 0.75
CA ALA A 10 -12.85 -7.49 1.50
C ALA A 10 -12.41 -7.36 2.98
N ALA A 11 -11.89 -8.43 3.57
CA ALA A 11 -11.40 -8.43 4.95
C ALA A 11 -9.93 -8.02 5.08
N ALA A 12 -9.17 -7.89 3.97
CA ALA A 12 -7.75 -7.57 4.04
C ALA A 12 -7.46 -6.24 4.75
N GLY A 13 -8.37 -5.26 4.61
CA GLY A 13 -8.28 -3.96 5.29
C GLY A 13 -8.35 -4.09 6.80
N ILE A 14 -9.43 -4.66 7.34
CA ILE A 14 -9.64 -4.76 8.80
C ILE A 14 -8.59 -5.64 9.49
N VAL A 15 -8.16 -6.73 8.85
CA VAL A 15 -7.12 -7.60 9.43
C VAL A 15 -5.75 -6.89 9.44
N SER A 16 -5.47 -6.00 8.47
CA SER A 16 -4.26 -5.17 8.51
C SER A 16 -4.29 -4.17 9.66
N VAL A 17 -5.44 -3.55 9.92
CA VAL A 17 -5.67 -2.65 11.05
C VAL A 17 -5.45 -3.39 12.38
N LEU A 18 -6.02 -4.58 12.54
CA LEU A 18 -5.82 -5.40 13.73
C LEU A 18 -4.35 -5.77 13.97
N LYS A 19 -3.61 -6.17 12.92
CA LYS A 19 -2.16 -6.43 13.01
C LYS A 19 -1.43 -5.19 13.53
N VAL A 20 -1.76 -4.01 13.02
CA VAL A 20 -1.10 -2.76 13.42
C VAL A 20 -1.47 -2.36 14.85
N LEU A 21 -2.73 -2.46 15.24
CA LEU A 21 -3.16 -2.18 16.62
C LEU A 21 -2.43 -3.07 17.63
N LEU A 22 -2.31 -4.37 17.34
CA LEU A 22 -1.54 -5.30 18.18
C LEU A 22 -0.05 -4.96 18.18
N GLY A 23 0.53 -4.60 17.03
CA GLY A 23 1.93 -4.20 16.95
C GLY A 23 2.25 -2.93 17.76
N LEU A 24 1.38 -1.92 17.71
CA LEU A 24 1.48 -0.71 18.52
C LEU A 24 1.29 -1.01 20.01
N HIS A 25 0.32 -1.85 20.36
CA HIS A 25 0.04 -2.24 21.75
C HIS A 25 1.23 -2.99 22.39
N HIS A 26 1.79 -3.97 21.67
CA HIS A 26 2.93 -4.75 22.15
C HIS A 26 4.28 -4.02 21.96
N GLY A 27 4.34 -3.00 21.11
CA GLY A 27 5.58 -2.31 20.75
C GLY A 27 6.50 -3.18 19.89
N GLU A 28 5.93 -4.01 19.02
CA GLU A 28 6.67 -4.96 18.17
C GLU A 28 6.10 -5.03 16.74
N ALA A 29 6.97 -5.07 15.74
CA ALA A 29 6.63 -5.40 14.37
C ALA A 29 6.90 -6.89 14.09
N PRO A 30 5.88 -7.69 13.71
CA PRO A 30 6.09 -9.09 13.38
C PRO A 30 6.65 -9.26 11.97
N ALA A 31 7.38 -10.36 11.77
CA ALA A 31 8.04 -10.73 10.52
C ALA A 31 7.10 -10.77 9.29
N ASN A 32 7.66 -10.46 8.13
CA ASN A 32 7.08 -10.78 6.83
C ASN A 32 7.54 -12.18 6.42
N LEU A 33 6.62 -13.15 6.46
CA LEU A 33 6.92 -14.50 5.99
C LEU A 33 7.29 -14.50 4.51
N HIS A 34 8.14 -15.46 4.14
CA HIS A 34 8.63 -15.67 2.77
C HIS A 34 9.48 -14.52 2.17
N PHE A 35 9.80 -13.50 2.96
CA PHE A 35 10.71 -12.43 2.52
C PHE A 35 12.17 -12.91 2.55
N ARG A 36 12.76 -13.12 1.37
CA ARG A 36 14.16 -13.55 1.20
C ARG A 36 15.03 -12.47 0.57
N GLN A 37 14.48 -11.79 -0.43
CA GLN A 37 15.18 -10.75 -1.19
C GLN A 37 14.17 -9.67 -1.56
N LEU A 38 14.58 -8.41 -1.48
CA LEU A 38 13.78 -7.29 -1.97
C LEU A 38 13.64 -7.38 -3.49
N ASN A 39 12.45 -7.05 -4.02
CA ASN A 39 12.24 -7.01 -5.45
C ASN A 39 13.25 -6.02 -6.11
N PRO A 40 14.02 -6.44 -7.12
CA PRO A 40 15.07 -5.61 -7.72
C PRO A 40 14.55 -4.35 -8.43
N HIS A 41 13.23 -4.27 -8.67
CA HIS A 41 12.59 -3.08 -9.23
C HIS A 41 12.23 -2.02 -8.19
N ILE A 42 12.26 -2.36 -6.89
CA ILE A 42 12.05 -1.43 -5.79
C ILE A 42 13.41 -0.83 -5.44
N ALA A 43 13.56 0.47 -5.71
CA ALA A 43 14.71 1.20 -5.22
C ALA A 43 14.57 1.33 -3.69
N ALA A 44 15.61 0.94 -2.95
CA ALA A 44 15.66 1.10 -1.51
C ALA A 44 15.95 2.58 -1.17
N GLU A 45 15.09 3.50 -1.62
CA GLU A 45 15.31 4.94 -1.55
C GLU A 45 15.13 5.52 -0.14
N ALA A 46 14.65 4.70 0.81
CA ALA A 46 14.53 5.07 2.22
C ALA A 46 15.62 4.34 3.02
N PRO A 47 16.76 4.99 3.36
CA PRO A 47 17.86 4.36 4.09
C PRO A 47 17.45 3.78 5.44
N ASP A 48 16.31 4.23 6.00
CA ASP A 48 15.81 3.80 7.31
C ASP A 48 14.63 2.81 7.23
N CYS A 49 14.31 2.29 6.04
CA CYS A 49 13.22 1.31 5.90
C CYS A 49 13.73 -0.12 6.14
N ILE A 50 13.22 -0.75 7.20
CA ILE A 50 13.50 -2.16 7.52
C ILE A 50 12.31 -3.01 7.07
N PHE A 51 12.61 -4.14 6.42
CA PHE A 51 11.63 -5.19 6.13
C PHE A 51 11.83 -6.34 7.15
N PRO A 52 11.00 -6.44 8.21
CA PRO A 52 11.24 -7.42 9.27
C PRO A 52 11.19 -8.86 8.75
N THR A 53 12.26 -9.63 8.96
CA THR A 53 12.32 -11.09 8.75
C THR A 53 12.12 -11.89 10.04
N HIS A 54 12.19 -11.20 11.18
CA HIS A 54 11.94 -11.67 12.53
C HIS A 54 11.13 -10.60 13.28
N ARG A 55 10.77 -10.83 14.55
CA ARG A 55 10.11 -9.81 15.37
C ARG A 55 11.10 -8.68 15.65
N VAL A 56 10.68 -7.44 15.40
CA VAL A 56 11.50 -6.24 15.59
C VAL A 56 10.83 -5.36 16.65
N PRO A 57 11.49 -5.02 17.76
CA PRO A 57 10.98 -4.04 18.70
C PRO A 57 10.79 -2.68 18.04
N LEU A 58 9.65 -2.05 18.26
CA LEU A 58 9.40 -0.68 17.84
C LEU A 58 10.07 0.26 18.86
N ALA A 59 11.32 0.64 18.59
CA ALA A 59 12.09 1.50 19.46
C ALA A 59 11.46 2.91 19.50
N ALA A 60 10.89 3.27 20.64
CA ALA A 60 10.50 4.65 20.93
C ALA A 60 10.73 4.93 22.42
N THR A 61 11.43 6.02 22.71
CA THR A 61 11.57 6.58 24.07
C THR A 61 10.20 6.91 24.68
N ASP A 62 9.22 7.19 23.81
CA ASP A 62 7.84 7.48 24.14
C ASP A 62 6.92 6.68 23.21
N ARG A 63 6.26 5.64 23.74
CA ARG A 63 5.35 4.77 22.98
C ARG A 63 4.19 5.54 22.36
N SER A 64 3.77 6.68 22.92
CA SER A 64 2.66 7.47 22.37
C SER A 64 2.98 8.10 21.01
N ARG A 65 4.26 8.15 20.63
CA ARG A 65 4.70 8.65 19.31
C ARG A 65 4.71 7.58 18.24
N LEU A 66 4.48 6.31 18.58
CA LEU A 66 4.41 5.25 17.60
C LEU A 66 3.18 5.45 16.72
N ALA A 67 3.42 5.57 15.42
CA ALA A 67 2.40 5.65 14.39
C ALA A 67 2.64 4.61 13.29
N ALA A 68 1.57 4.15 12.68
CA ALA A 68 1.61 3.13 11.63
C ALA A 68 0.53 3.39 10.59
N GLY A 69 0.91 3.23 9.33
CA GLY A 69 0.00 3.30 8.18
C GLY A 69 -0.52 1.93 7.78
N CYS A 70 -1.80 1.84 7.42
CA CYS A 70 -2.38 0.69 6.72
C CYS A 70 -2.92 1.14 5.38
N SER A 71 -2.47 0.49 4.30
CA SER A 71 -2.97 0.73 2.95
C SER A 71 -3.74 -0.47 2.41
N SER A 72 -4.85 -0.21 1.73
CA SER A 72 -5.62 -1.21 0.99
C SER A 72 -5.96 -0.67 -0.39
N PHE A 73 -5.68 -1.48 -1.42
CA PHE A 73 -5.87 -1.12 -2.83
C PHE A 73 -6.81 -2.15 -3.45
N GLY A 74 -8.02 -1.73 -3.79
CA GLY A 74 -9.02 -2.58 -4.42
C GLY A 74 -8.77 -2.69 -5.92
N PHE A 75 -9.00 -3.87 -6.49
CA PHE A 75 -8.83 -4.11 -7.93
C PHE A 75 -9.65 -3.14 -8.80
N GLY A 76 -10.84 -2.73 -8.36
CA GLY A 76 -11.66 -1.72 -9.05
C GLY A 76 -11.11 -0.28 -8.99
N GLY A 77 -9.91 -0.08 -8.44
CA GLY A 77 -9.24 1.22 -8.38
C GLY A 77 -9.63 2.10 -7.18
N THR A 78 -10.53 1.63 -6.31
CA THR A 78 -10.81 2.31 -5.03
C THR A 78 -9.74 1.95 -4.00
N ASN A 79 -9.11 2.99 -3.46
CA ASN A 79 -8.00 2.87 -2.53
C ASN A 79 -8.37 3.50 -1.18
N ALA A 80 -7.88 2.92 -0.09
CA ALA A 80 -8.03 3.45 1.25
C ALA A 80 -6.70 3.41 2.00
N HIS A 81 -6.45 4.43 2.82
CA HIS A 81 -5.29 4.50 3.70
C HIS A 81 -5.72 5.05 5.05
N VAL A 82 -5.20 4.46 6.12
CA VAL A 82 -5.43 4.94 7.50
C VAL A 82 -4.09 5.03 8.22
N VAL A 83 -3.96 6.06 9.06
CA VAL A 83 -2.83 6.23 9.97
C VAL A 83 -3.36 6.03 11.39
N LEU A 84 -2.68 5.16 12.14
CA LEU A 84 -3.01 4.81 13.51
C LEU A 84 -1.86 5.23 14.41
N GLN A 85 -2.16 5.83 15.55
CA GLN A 85 -1.17 6.21 16.56
C GLN A 85 -1.48 5.48 17.86
N ALA A 86 -0.45 5.11 18.61
CA ALA A 86 -0.61 4.54 19.94
C ALA A 86 -1.31 5.55 20.88
N ALA A 87 -2.26 5.08 21.66
CA ALA A 87 -2.97 5.92 22.61
C ALA A 87 -2.05 6.35 23.76
N VAL A 88 -2.17 7.62 24.18
CA VAL A 88 -1.55 8.12 25.41
C VAL A 88 -2.39 7.62 26.59
N GLN A 89 -1.78 6.89 27.52
CA GLN A 89 -2.49 6.47 28.75
C GLN A 89 -2.98 7.70 29.52
N GLY A 90 -4.23 7.67 29.97
CA GLY A 90 -4.86 8.79 30.69
C GLY A 90 -5.35 9.93 29.81
N SER A 91 -5.20 9.85 28.48
CA SER A 91 -5.87 10.77 27.57
C SER A 91 -7.37 10.51 27.58
N ALA A 92 -8.16 11.58 27.76
CA ALA A 92 -9.60 11.50 27.58
C ALA A 92 -9.91 10.98 26.18
N MET A 93 -10.90 10.09 26.06
CA MET A 93 -11.35 9.66 24.74
C MET A 93 -11.69 10.90 23.91
N PRO A 94 -11.03 11.11 22.75
CA PRO A 94 -11.36 12.25 21.92
C PRO A 94 -12.84 12.11 21.53
N ARG A 95 -13.59 13.20 21.66
CA ARG A 95 -14.96 13.25 21.14
C ARG A 95 -14.86 12.87 19.67
N VAL A 96 -15.55 11.80 19.27
CA VAL A 96 -15.59 11.38 17.86
C VAL A 96 -16.07 12.59 17.06
N GLN A 97 -15.15 13.26 16.38
CA GLN A 97 -15.52 14.25 15.41
C GLN A 97 -16.21 13.49 14.30
N GLN A 98 -17.42 13.94 13.94
CA GLN A 98 -18.16 13.33 12.85
C GLN A 98 -17.24 13.31 11.63
N LEU A 99 -16.95 12.10 11.12
CA LEU A 99 -16.12 11.95 9.94
C LEU A 99 -16.86 12.61 8.77
N VAL A 100 -16.42 13.81 8.38
CA VAL A 100 -16.91 14.46 7.17
C VAL A 100 -16.17 13.80 6.02
N LEU A 101 -16.89 12.97 5.26
CA LEU A 101 -16.35 12.42 4.02
C LEU A 101 -16.26 13.56 3.00
N GLU A 102 -15.10 14.21 2.93
CA GLU A 102 -14.80 15.13 1.84
C GLU A 102 -14.54 14.34 0.55
N ARG A 103 -15.60 14.08 -0.22
CA ARG A 103 -15.47 13.54 -1.56
C ARG A 103 -14.83 14.59 -2.47
N ARG A 104 -13.50 14.58 -2.57
CA ARG A 104 -12.76 15.35 -3.57
C ARG A 104 -12.63 14.51 -4.84
N ARG A 105 -13.28 14.94 -5.92
CA ARG A 105 -12.98 14.42 -7.26
C ARG A 105 -11.67 15.07 -7.69
N LEU A 106 -10.56 14.36 -7.53
CA LEU A 106 -9.33 14.77 -8.19
C LEU A 106 -9.59 14.79 -9.70
N PRO A 107 -9.13 15.81 -10.44
CA PRO A 107 -9.28 15.83 -11.88
C PRO A 107 -8.71 14.51 -12.42
N LYS A 108 -9.46 13.85 -13.32
CA LYS A 108 -8.90 12.73 -14.07
C LYS A 108 -7.66 13.27 -14.76
N THR A 109 -6.46 12.86 -14.33
CA THR A 109 -5.27 13.06 -15.13
C THR A 109 -5.59 12.44 -16.49
N GLN A 110 -5.56 13.24 -17.57
CA GLN A 110 -6.00 12.83 -18.91
C GLN A 110 -5.32 11.58 -19.46
N ARG A 111 -4.26 11.08 -18.81
CA ARG A 111 -3.59 9.83 -19.19
C ARG A 111 -4.33 8.64 -18.57
N ALA A 112 -5.18 8.02 -19.38
CA ALA A 112 -5.99 6.85 -19.03
C ALA A 112 -5.17 5.59 -18.64
N HIS A 113 -3.85 5.60 -18.80
CA HIS A 113 -2.93 4.57 -18.32
C HIS A 113 -1.50 5.14 -18.35
N ALA A 114 -0.59 4.71 -17.47
CA ALA A 114 0.82 5.15 -17.50
C ALA A 114 1.54 4.82 -18.82
N LEU A 115 0.99 3.86 -19.58
CA LEU A 115 1.44 3.48 -20.92
C LEU A 115 0.63 4.12 -22.06
N LEU A 116 -0.46 4.83 -21.80
CA LEU A 116 -1.28 5.41 -22.88
C LEU A 116 -0.59 6.67 -23.42
N GLN A 117 0.26 6.52 -24.43
CA GLN A 117 0.93 7.64 -25.09
C GLN A 117 0.17 8.10 -26.34
N SER A 118 -0.39 7.16 -27.10
CA SER A 118 -1.26 7.46 -28.24
C SER A 118 -2.28 6.35 -28.49
N THR A 119 -3.37 6.74 -29.14
CA THR A 119 -4.40 5.84 -29.66
C THR A 119 -4.28 5.78 -31.17
N VAL A 120 -4.30 4.58 -31.74
CA VAL A 120 -4.28 4.37 -33.19
C VAL A 120 -5.59 3.71 -33.58
N VAL A 121 -6.37 4.35 -34.44
CA VAL A 121 -7.55 3.70 -35.04
C VAL A 121 -7.02 2.80 -36.13
N VAL A 122 -7.21 1.49 -35.99
CA VAL A 122 -6.67 0.51 -36.94
C VAL A 122 -7.62 0.38 -38.13
N ASP A 123 -8.92 0.15 -37.89
CA ASP A 123 -9.91 -0.06 -38.97
C ASP A 123 -11.30 0.54 -38.64
N GLY A 124 -11.36 1.66 -37.93
CA GLY A 124 -12.62 2.34 -37.57
C GLY A 124 -13.48 1.65 -36.50
N GLN A 125 -13.24 0.37 -36.22
CA GLN A 125 -13.88 -0.40 -35.13
C GLN A 125 -12.88 -0.86 -34.05
N THR A 126 -11.58 -0.76 -34.32
CA THR A 126 -10.53 -1.21 -33.41
C THR A 126 -9.64 -0.05 -33.01
N VAL A 127 -9.49 0.13 -31.71
CA VAL A 127 -8.63 1.14 -31.10
C VAL A 127 -7.39 0.44 -30.55
N GLY A 128 -6.27 0.60 -31.23
CA GLY A 128 -4.95 0.17 -30.76
C GLY A 128 -4.36 1.18 -29.77
N LEU A 129 -3.71 0.69 -28.73
CA LEU A 129 -2.98 1.52 -27.77
C LEU A 129 -1.48 1.40 -28.05
N GLN A 130 -0.79 2.52 -28.26
CA GLN A 130 0.64 2.55 -28.51
C GLN A 130 1.38 3.28 -27.39
N ALA A 131 2.51 2.68 -26.98
CA ALA A 131 3.38 3.19 -25.94
C ALA A 131 4.85 2.96 -26.33
N LYS A 132 5.69 3.98 -26.21
CA LYS A 132 7.15 3.77 -26.15
C LYS A 132 7.48 3.14 -24.81
N VAL A 133 7.79 1.85 -24.84
CA VAL A 133 8.19 1.09 -23.66
C VAL A 133 9.72 1.00 -23.62
N GLY A 134 10.34 1.60 -22.61
CA GLY A 134 11.78 1.45 -22.37
C GLY A 134 12.15 0.02 -21.96
N PRO A 135 13.43 -0.38 -22.07
CA PRO A 135 13.86 -1.77 -21.85
C PRO A 135 13.50 -2.33 -20.46
N ARG A 136 13.45 -1.48 -19.42
CA ARG A 136 13.05 -1.88 -18.05
C ARG A 136 11.57 -2.25 -17.96
N LEU A 137 10.69 -1.43 -18.52
CA LEU A 137 9.24 -1.65 -18.49
C LEU A 137 8.84 -2.80 -19.44
N ARG A 138 9.60 -2.99 -20.52
CA ARG A 138 9.43 -4.12 -21.44
C ARG A 138 9.69 -5.46 -20.76
N ARG A 139 10.73 -5.58 -19.91
CA ARG A 139 10.96 -6.79 -19.12
C ARG A 139 9.80 -7.07 -18.16
N MET A 140 9.32 -6.06 -17.44
CA MET A 140 8.21 -6.20 -16.50
C MET A 140 6.92 -6.68 -17.18
N LEU A 141 6.64 -6.23 -18.40
CA LEU A 141 5.45 -6.67 -19.17
C LEU A 141 5.57 -8.10 -19.69
N HIS A 142 6.78 -8.58 -20.00
CA HIS A 142 7.01 -9.92 -20.55
C HIS A 142 7.38 -10.98 -19.50
N ASP A 143 7.60 -10.59 -18.25
CA ASP A 143 7.80 -11.53 -17.13
C ASP A 143 6.50 -12.24 -16.70
N HIS A 144 5.33 -11.80 -17.18
CA HIS A 144 4.11 -12.58 -17.15
C HIS A 144 4.01 -13.51 -18.37
N ARG A 145 4.87 -14.53 -18.40
CA ARG A 145 4.60 -15.73 -19.20
C ARG A 145 3.58 -16.57 -18.44
N VAL A 146 2.34 -16.62 -18.95
CA VAL A 146 1.34 -17.64 -18.59
C VAL A 146 1.73 -18.95 -19.26
#